data_AF-A0AA88RGH5-F1
#
_entry.id   AF-A0AA88RGH5-F1
#
_cell.length_a   1.000
_cell.length_b   1.000
_cell.length_c   1.000
_cell.angle_alpha   90.00
_cell.angle_beta   90.00
_cell.angle_gamma   90.00
#
_symmetry.space_group_name_H-M   'P 1'
#
loop_
_entity.id
_entity.type
_entity.pdbx_description
1 polymer ?
#
loop_
_entity_poly.entity_id
_entity_poly.type
_entity_poly.pdbx_seq_one_letter_code
_entity_poly.pdbx_strand_id
1 'polypeptide(L)'
;MRTVVMEMMNLGETRERAVKLKEDVRMMLNKVEEAAPLHRLELIDTVQRLGISYHFGVEIKKILESIYHYDHRSYRWNKEDLYALALEFRLLRQHEYEVPHDVFKRFTDESGKFKACLCEDTRGILYLYEATYLSIPGESILDEARDFTTKHLKESLNDKNIDQNLAMLVRHSLELPLHCRMLRLEA
;
A
#
# COMPACT_ATOMS: atom_id res chain seq x y z
N MET A 1 -15.09 -35.11 28.02
CA MET A 1 -13.74 -35.40 27.46
C MET A 1 -13.68 -35.38 25.94
N ARG A 2 -14.62 -35.98 25.19
CA ARG A 2 -14.56 -36.01 23.70
C ARG A 2 -14.57 -34.62 23.02
N THR A 3 -15.31 -33.65 23.54
CA THR A 3 -15.40 -32.29 22.95
C THR A 3 -14.09 -31.51 23.08
N VAL A 4 -13.44 -31.56 24.25
CA VAL A 4 -12.17 -30.87 24.52
C VAL A 4 -11.02 -31.48 23.72
N VAL A 5 -10.99 -32.81 23.55
CA VAL A 5 -9.97 -33.48 22.74
C VAL A 5 -10.12 -33.15 21.25
N MET A 6 -11.35 -33.03 20.74
CA MET A 6 -11.59 -32.57 19.36
C MET A 6 -11.19 -31.09 19.16
N GLU A 7 -11.49 -30.20 20.11
CA GLU A 7 -11.04 -28.80 20.05
C GLU A 7 -9.51 -28.69 20.11
N MET A 8 -8.84 -29.47 20.97
CA MET A 8 -7.38 -29.52 21.06
C MET A 8 -6.72 -30.11 19.82
N MET A 9 -7.28 -31.16 19.23
CA MET A 9 -6.82 -31.74 17.96
C MET A 9 -7.01 -30.77 16.79
N ASN A 10 -8.16 -30.08 16.74
CA ASN A 10 -8.44 -29.05 15.75
C ASN A 10 -7.49 -27.85 15.90
N LEU A 11 -7.21 -27.40 17.13
CA LEU A 11 -6.20 -26.37 17.42
C LEU A 11 -4.78 -26.77 16.97
N GLY A 12 -4.41 -28.04 17.12
CA GLY A 12 -3.14 -28.59 16.64
C GLY A 12 -3.03 -28.56 15.12
N GLU A 13 -4.06 -29.03 14.42
CA GLU A 13 -4.14 -29.05 12.95
C GLU A 13 -4.19 -27.64 12.36
N THR A 14 -4.92 -26.73 13.00
CA THR A 14 -4.99 -25.31 12.61
C THR A 14 -3.63 -24.63 12.77
N ARG A 15 -2.87 -24.97 13.83
CA ARG A 15 -1.53 -24.43 14.07
C ARG A 15 -0.51 -24.95 13.06
N GLU A 16 -0.54 -26.22 12.73
CA GLU A 16 0.36 -26.80 11.71
C GLU A 16 0.11 -26.18 10.34
N ARG A 17 -1.16 -26.03 9.95
CA ARG A 17 -1.54 -25.33 8.73
C ARG A 17 -1.06 -23.87 8.73
N ALA A 18 -1.20 -23.16 9.84
CA ALA A 18 -0.73 -21.77 9.96
C ALA A 18 0.81 -21.66 9.80
N VAL A 19 1.57 -22.60 10.38
CA VAL A 19 3.03 -22.66 10.21
C VAL A 19 3.40 -22.89 8.74
N LYS A 20 2.71 -23.82 8.07
CA LYS A 20 2.95 -24.09 6.64
C LYS A 20 2.65 -22.88 5.77
N LEU A 21 1.48 -22.24 5.95
CA LEU A 21 1.11 -21.03 5.21
C LEU A 21 2.08 -19.87 5.46
N LYS A 22 2.56 -19.72 6.70
CA LYS A 22 3.58 -18.73 7.01
C LYS A 22 4.87 -18.96 6.24
N GLU A 23 5.31 -20.21 6.12
CA GLU A 23 6.49 -20.55 5.30
C GLU A 23 6.23 -20.32 3.81
N ASP A 24 5.04 -20.65 3.31
CA ASP A 24 4.66 -20.39 1.92
C ASP A 24 4.71 -18.89 1.59
N VAL A 25 4.18 -18.02 2.46
CA VAL A 25 4.23 -16.55 2.29
C VAL A 25 5.68 -16.05 2.34
N ARG A 26 6.50 -16.57 3.26
CA ARG A 26 7.94 -16.25 3.31
C ARG A 26 8.64 -16.62 2.01
N MET A 27 8.34 -17.80 1.47
CA MET A 27 8.89 -18.24 0.19
C MET A 27 8.43 -17.36 -0.97
N MET A 28 7.17 -16.89 -0.97
CA MET A 28 6.68 -15.93 -1.95
C MET A 28 7.45 -14.61 -1.87
N LEU A 29 7.64 -14.06 -0.66
CA LEU A 29 8.39 -12.82 -0.45
C LEU A 29 9.86 -12.95 -0.88
N ASN A 30 10.51 -14.08 -0.60
CA ASN A 30 11.89 -14.29 -1.03
C ASN A 30 12.02 -14.44 -2.55
N LYS A 31 11.03 -15.05 -3.22
CA LYS A 31 11.03 -15.23 -4.69
C LYS A 31 10.62 -13.99 -5.45
N VAL A 32 9.80 -13.11 -4.85
CA VAL A 32 9.35 -11.88 -5.51
C VAL A 32 10.52 -10.92 -5.79
N GLU A 33 11.69 -11.14 -5.18
CA GLU A 33 12.94 -10.42 -5.46
C GLU A 33 13.44 -10.57 -6.91
N GLU A 34 12.85 -11.43 -7.74
CA GLU A 34 13.11 -11.51 -9.18
C GLU A 34 11.98 -10.87 -10.03
N ALA A 35 10.84 -10.55 -9.43
CA ALA A 35 9.68 -9.97 -10.14
C ALA A 35 9.84 -8.47 -10.39
N ALA A 36 8.98 -7.91 -11.25
CA ALA A 36 8.88 -6.47 -11.47
C ALA A 36 8.65 -5.70 -10.14
N PRO A 37 9.24 -4.50 -9.94
CA PRO A 37 9.14 -3.76 -8.68
C PRO A 37 7.72 -3.57 -8.15
N LEU A 38 6.75 -3.31 -9.05
CA LEU A 38 5.35 -3.13 -8.67
C LEU A 38 4.76 -4.38 -7.98
N HIS A 39 4.98 -5.58 -8.53
CA HIS A 39 4.48 -6.81 -7.93
C HIS A 39 5.06 -7.06 -6.53
N ARG A 40 6.31 -6.64 -6.30
CA ARG A 40 6.93 -6.74 -4.97
C ARG A 40 6.21 -5.86 -3.95
N LEU A 41 5.95 -4.61 -4.34
CA LEU A 41 5.23 -3.65 -3.52
C LEU A 41 3.79 -4.11 -3.24
N GLU A 42 3.10 -4.66 -4.24
CA GLU A 42 1.74 -5.21 -4.09
C GLU A 42 1.69 -6.38 -3.12
N LEU A 43 2.69 -7.25 -3.14
CA LEU A 43 2.77 -8.37 -2.19
C LEU A 43 3.01 -7.86 -0.76
N ILE A 44 3.91 -6.89 -0.58
CA ILE A 44 4.13 -6.27 0.74
C ILE A 44 2.84 -5.62 1.24
N ASP A 45 2.17 -4.84 0.39
CA ASP A 45 0.93 -4.16 0.75
C ASP A 45 -0.15 -5.16 1.15
N THR A 46 -0.34 -6.22 0.38
CA THR A 46 -1.28 -7.31 0.70
C THR A 46 -0.97 -7.92 2.06
N VAL A 47 0.30 -8.24 2.34
CA VAL A 47 0.74 -8.81 3.63
C VAL A 47 0.52 -7.84 4.79
N GLN A 48 0.70 -6.52 4.58
CA GLN A 48 0.40 -5.50 5.58
C GLN A 48 -1.09 -5.35 5.85
N ARG A 49 -1.92 -5.32 4.80
CA ARG A 49 -3.38 -5.16 4.90
C ARG A 49 -4.06 -6.40 5.47
N LEU A 50 -3.45 -7.57 5.34
CA LEU A 50 -3.86 -8.79 6.04
C LEU A 50 -3.44 -8.81 7.53
N GLY A 51 -2.74 -7.79 8.02
CA GLY A 51 -2.32 -7.67 9.43
C GLY A 51 -1.27 -8.70 9.87
N ILE A 52 -0.61 -9.37 8.92
CA ILE A 52 0.38 -10.44 9.20
C ILE A 52 1.83 -10.03 8.92
N SER A 53 2.07 -8.77 8.50
CA SER A 53 3.40 -8.25 8.15
C SER A 53 4.45 -8.35 9.25
N TYR A 54 4.03 -8.31 10.52
CA TYR A 54 4.94 -8.47 11.67
C TYR A 54 5.67 -9.82 11.71
N HIS A 55 5.20 -10.83 10.97
CA HIS A 55 5.88 -12.10 10.81
C HIS A 55 7.00 -12.10 9.78
N PHE A 56 7.07 -11.07 8.93
CA PHE A 56 7.90 -11.03 7.72
C PHE A 56 8.75 -9.75 7.63
N GLY A 57 9.06 -9.14 8.78
CA GLY A 57 9.76 -7.85 8.82
C GLY A 57 11.14 -7.88 8.15
N VAL A 58 11.86 -9.00 8.24
CA VAL A 58 13.19 -9.16 7.61
C VAL A 58 13.05 -9.19 6.09
N GLU A 59 12.12 -9.98 5.58
CA GLU A 59 11.85 -10.15 4.15
C GLU A 59 11.35 -8.84 3.53
N ILE A 60 10.39 -8.16 4.18
CA ILE A 60 9.86 -6.87 3.74
C ILE A 60 10.98 -5.83 3.68
N LYS A 61 11.79 -5.71 4.74
CA LYS A 61 12.91 -4.77 4.79
C LYS A 61 13.88 -5.01 3.64
N LYS A 62 14.30 -6.26 3.42
CA LYS A 62 15.21 -6.62 2.32
C LYS A 62 14.66 -6.19 0.95
N ILE A 63 13.38 -6.45 0.69
CA ILE A 63 12.74 -6.06 -0.57
C ILE A 63 12.72 -4.54 -0.73
N LEU A 64 12.31 -3.80 0.30
CA LEU A 64 12.27 -2.33 0.25
C LEU A 64 13.67 -1.72 0.09
N GLU A 65 14.68 -2.24 0.77
CA GLU A 65 16.09 -1.84 0.58
C GLU A 65 16.51 -2.05 -0.88
N SER A 66 16.16 -3.18 -1.48
CA SER A 66 16.50 -3.47 -2.87
C SER A 66 15.86 -2.48 -3.85
N ILE A 67 14.59 -2.14 -3.63
CA ILE A 67 13.83 -1.20 -4.45
C ILE A 67 14.43 0.20 -4.30
N TYR A 68 14.62 0.65 -3.06
CA TYR A 68 15.17 1.97 -2.76
C TYR A 68 16.53 2.17 -3.45
N HIS A 69 17.47 1.23 -3.33
CA HIS A 69 18.81 1.36 -3.92
C HIS A 69 18.86 1.12 -5.43
N TYR A 70 17.91 0.39 -6.00
CA TYR A 70 17.83 0.18 -7.44
C TYR A 70 17.32 1.44 -8.14
N ASP A 71 16.20 2.00 -7.67
CA ASP A 71 15.59 3.19 -8.25
C ASP A 71 16.42 4.46 -7.96
N HIS A 72 17.24 4.46 -6.90
CA HIS A 72 18.16 5.58 -6.65
C HIS A 72 19.31 5.69 -7.67
N ARG A 73 19.67 4.58 -8.35
CA ARG A 73 20.79 4.50 -9.30
C ARG A 73 20.41 4.82 -10.74
N SER A 74 19.12 4.82 -11.08
CA SER A 74 18.61 5.02 -12.44
C SER A 74 17.55 6.12 -12.45
N TYR A 75 17.95 7.37 -12.73
CA TYR A 75 17.07 8.51 -13.04
C TYR A 75 15.67 8.49 -12.39
N ARG A 76 15.68 8.82 -11.08
CA ARG A 76 14.59 9.33 -10.22
C ARG A 76 13.17 8.93 -10.60
N TRP A 77 12.61 7.96 -9.87
CA TRP A 77 11.17 7.86 -9.60
C TRP A 77 10.31 8.08 -10.84
N ASN A 78 10.80 7.66 -12.01
CA ASN A 78 10.23 8.07 -13.29
C ASN A 78 9.05 7.20 -13.68
N LYS A 79 8.24 6.84 -12.69
CA LYS A 79 7.02 6.08 -12.88
C LYS A 79 6.00 7.00 -13.53
N GLU A 80 5.54 6.61 -14.71
CA GLU A 80 4.43 7.26 -15.39
C GLU A 80 3.10 6.93 -14.69
N ASP A 81 3.06 5.79 -14.00
CA ASP A 81 1.91 5.27 -13.29
C ASP A 81 1.80 5.87 -11.86
N LEU A 82 0.68 6.56 -11.59
CA LEU A 82 0.39 7.19 -10.31
C LEU A 82 0.25 6.16 -9.18
N TYR A 83 -0.45 5.05 -9.45
CA TYR A 83 -0.64 3.97 -8.49
C TYR A 83 0.71 3.38 -8.04
N ALA A 84 1.59 3.07 -8.98
CA ALA A 84 2.90 2.50 -8.69
C ALA A 84 3.79 3.46 -7.90
N LEU A 85 3.78 4.77 -8.23
CA LEU A 85 4.57 5.76 -7.49
C LEU A 85 4.02 5.98 -6.08
N ALA A 86 2.70 6.13 -5.94
CA ALA A 86 2.07 6.38 -4.64
C ALA A 86 2.24 5.20 -3.68
N LEU A 87 2.10 3.97 -4.18
CA LEU A 87 2.34 2.77 -3.39
C LEU A 87 3.79 2.69 -2.89
N GLU A 88 4.75 2.92 -3.78
CA GLU A 88 6.16 2.88 -3.41
C GLU A 88 6.52 3.97 -2.40
N PHE A 89 6.09 5.20 -2.66
CA PHE A 89 6.26 6.33 -1.74
C PHE A 89 5.74 6.01 -0.34
N ARG A 90 4.50 5.48 -0.27
CA ARG A 90 3.88 5.11 1.01
C ARG A 90 4.69 4.03 1.73
N LEU A 91 5.00 2.92 1.05
CA LEU A 91 5.70 1.81 1.68
C LEU A 91 7.11 2.20 2.14
N LEU A 92 7.83 3.00 1.37
CA LEU A 92 9.17 3.44 1.75
C LEU A 92 9.15 4.41 2.93
N ARG A 93 8.31 5.46 2.89
CA ARG A 93 8.23 6.40 4.02
C ARG A 93 7.73 5.75 5.29
N GLN A 94 6.79 4.80 5.20
CA GLN A 94 6.31 4.05 6.36
C GLN A 94 7.43 3.22 7.01
N HIS A 95 8.45 2.83 6.24
CA HIS A 95 9.65 2.14 6.72
C HIS A 95 10.86 3.09 6.85
N GLU A 96 10.60 4.39 7.05
CA GLU A 96 11.59 5.40 7.42
C GLU A 96 12.63 5.72 6.32
N TYR A 97 12.36 5.35 5.06
CA TYR A 97 13.18 5.78 3.94
C TYR A 97 12.86 7.22 3.54
N GLU A 98 13.89 7.98 3.21
CA GLU A 98 13.76 9.33 2.69
C GLU A 98 13.36 9.28 1.21
N VAL A 99 12.09 9.61 0.94
CA VAL A 99 11.55 9.78 -0.42
C VAL A 99 11.07 11.22 -0.57
N PRO A 100 11.61 12.02 -1.50
CA PRO A 100 11.18 13.39 -1.71
C PRO A 100 9.69 13.50 -2.10
N HIS A 101 8.96 14.47 -1.56
CA HIS A 101 7.56 14.72 -1.93
C HIS A 101 7.40 15.26 -3.36
N ASP A 102 8.47 15.83 -3.93
CA ASP A 102 8.45 16.43 -5.26
C ASP A 102 8.40 15.40 -6.41
N VAL A 103 8.49 14.10 -6.10
CA VAL A 103 8.26 13.01 -7.06
C VAL A 103 6.88 13.10 -7.72
N PHE A 104 5.90 13.68 -7.03
CA PHE A 104 4.54 13.87 -7.54
C PHE A 104 4.37 15.10 -8.46
N LYS A 105 5.36 16.00 -8.59
CA LYS A 105 5.25 17.18 -9.48
C LYS A 105 4.95 16.84 -10.94
N ARG A 106 5.30 15.64 -11.39
CA ARG A 106 4.96 15.12 -12.73
C ARG A 106 3.44 15.04 -12.98
N PHE A 107 2.68 14.86 -11.91
CA PHE A 107 1.23 14.72 -11.91
C PHE A 107 0.52 16.07 -11.74
N THR A 108 1.28 17.16 -11.58
CA THR A 108 0.74 18.51 -11.52
C THR A 108 0.86 19.24 -12.85
N ASP A 109 -0.03 20.21 -13.08
CA ASP A 109 0.05 21.17 -14.17
C ASP A 109 1.04 22.31 -13.84
N GLU A 110 1.15 23.30 -14.75
CA GLU A 110 2.02 24.47 -14.60
C GLU A 110 1.63 25.38 -13.42
N SER A 111 0.39 25.28 -12.94
CA SER A 111 -0.09 26.01 -11.75
C SER A 111 0.24 25.28 -10.44
N GLY A 112 0.80 24.07 -10.53
CA GLY A 112 1.10 23.22 -9.37
C GLY A 112 -0.12 22.47 -8.82
N LYS A 113 -1.20 22.35 -9.61
CA LYS A 113 -2.40 21.58 -9.25
C LYS A 113 -2.39 20.20 -9.89
N PHE A 114 -2.91 19.18 -9.22
CA PHE A 114 -2.96 17.84 -9.81
C PHE A 114 -3.87 17.82 -11.03
N LYS A 115 -3.38 17.17 -12.10
CA LYS A 115 -4.06 17.13 -13.40
C LYS A 115 -5.40 16.43 -13.27
N ALA A 116 -6.45 17.07 -13.79
CA ALA A 116 -7.80 16.51 -13.74
C ALA A 116 -7.92 15.13 -14.41
N CYS A 117 -7.13 14.84 -15.45
CA CYS A 117 -7.14 13.54 -16.13
C CYS A 117 -6.78 12.35 -15.22
N LEU A 118 -6.17 12.58 -14.05
CA LEU A 118 -5.85 11.52 -13.09
C LEU A 118 -7.10 10.91 -12.45
N CYS A 119 -8.25 11.59 -12.51
CA CYS A 119 -9.49 11.08 -11.92
C CYS A 119 -10.02 9.80 -12.60
N GLU A 120 -9.54 9.49 -13.81
CA GLU A 120 -9.86 8.24 -14.52
C GLU A 120 -9.24 7.01 -13.83
N ASP A 121 -8.13 7.19 -13.10
CA ASP A 121 -7.47 6.13 -12.34
C ASP A 121 -7.86 6.19 -10.85
N THR A 122 -9.05 5.66 -10.53
CA THR A 122 -9.53 5.64 -9.13
C THR A 122 -8.58 4.87 -8.20
N ARG A 123 -7.85 3.86 -8.71
CA ARG A 123 -6.88 3.10 -7.90
C ARG A 123 -5.65 3.95 -7.59
N GLY A 124 -5.09 4.66 -8.56
CA GLY A 124 -3.99 5.60 -8.35
C GLY A 124 -4.38 6.72 -7.39
N ILE A 125 -5.58 7.28 -7.53
CA ILE A 125 -6.13 8.29 -6.62
C ILE A 125 -6.21 7.76 -5.18
N LEU A 126 -6.71 6.53 -4.99
CA LEU A 126 -6.81 5.90 -3.67
C LEU A 126 -5.44 5.74 -3.02
N TYR A 127 -4.44 5.25 -3.75
CA TYR A 127 -3.11 5.03 -3.18
C TYR A 127 -2.36 6.34 -2.95
N LEU A 128 -2.59 7.37 -3.79
CA LEU A 128 -2.10 8.72 -3.54
C LEU A 128 -2.71 9.31 -2.27
N TYR A 129 -4.03 9.17 -2.08
CA TYR A 129 -4.71 9.59 -0.85
C TYR A 129 -4.03 8.99 0.39
N GLU A 130 -3.82 7.67 0.40
CA GLU A 130 -3.15 6.97 1.49
C GLU A 130 -1.70 7.44 1.70
N ALA A 131 -0.97 7.69 0.62
CA ALA A 131 0.39 8.22 0.67
C ALA A 131 0.46 9.61 1.30
N THR A 132 -0.56 10.46 1.11
CA THR A 132 -0.57 11.83 1.67
C THR A 132 -0.56 11.86 3.20
N TYR A 133 -0.95 10.77 3.87
CA TYR A 133 -0.93 10.67 5.33
C TYR A 133 0.48 10.43 5.90
N LEU A 134 1.48 10.24 5.03
CA LEU A 134 2.90 10.23 5.41
C LEU A 134 3.59 11.58 5.14
N SER A 135 2.80 12.64 4.99
CA SER A 135 3.29 14.01 4.84
C SER A 135 3.91 14.52 6.14
N ILE A 136 5.02 15.25 6.02
CA ILE A 136 5.63 16.01 7.11
C ILE A 136 5.42 17.52 6.91
N PRO A 137 5.56 18.35 7.97
CA PRO A 137 5.35 19.79 7.85
C PRO A 137 6.23 20.41 6.75
N GLY A 138 5.59 21.19 5.87
CA GLY A 138 6.25 21.89 4.76
C GLY A 138 6.04 21.26 3.37
N GLU A 139 5.42 20.07 3.29
CA GLU A 139 5.21 19.35 2.03
C GLU A 139 3.87 19.70 1.36
N SER A 140 3.74 20.96 0.92
CA SER A 140 2.47 21.51 0.40
C SER A 140 1.86 20.73 -0.79
N ILE A 141 2.68 20.03 -1.57
CA ILE A 141 2.19 19.17 -2.66
C ILE A 141 1.35 18.00 -2.15
N LEU A 142 1.67 17.47 -0.97
CA LEU A 142 0.92 16.35 -0.37
C LEU A 142 -0.36 16.83 0.28
N ASP A 143 -0.39 18.07 0.79
CA ASP A 143 -1.63 18.67 1.28
C ASP A 143 -2.60 18.93 0.12
N GLU A 144 -2.11 19.48 -0.99
CA GLU A 144 -2.92 19.66 -2.20
C GLU A 144 -3.38 18.30 -2.76
N ALA A 145 -2.48 17.29 -2.80
CA ALA A 145 -2.83 15.94 -3.22
C ALA A 145 -3.92 15.34 -2.33
N ARG A 146 -3.91 15.62 -1.03
CA ARG A 146 -4.91 15.12 -0.08
C ARG A 146 -6.27 15.72 -0.40
N ASP A 147 -6.33 17.03 -0.65
CA ASP A 147 -7.57 17.70 -1.03
C ASP A 147 -8.11 17.18 -2.37
N PHE A 148 -7.24 17.08 -3.38
CA PHE A 148 -7.56 16.57 -4.71
C PHE A 148 -8.11 15.15 -4.65
N THR A 149 -7.39 14.24 -4.01
CA THR A 149 -7.78 12.83 -3.93
C THR A 149 -9.03 12.64 -3.08
N THR A 150 -9.18 13.34 -1.95
CA THR A 150 -10.38 13.26 -1.10
C THR A 150 -11.64 13.63 -1.89
N LYS A 151 -11.57 14.69 -2.71
CA LYS A 151 -12.68 15.10 -3.55
C LYS A 151 -13.04 14.01 -4.56
N HIS A 152 -12.07 13.53 -5.33
CA HIS A 152 -12.31 12.56 -6.39
C HIS A 152 -12.72 11.16 -5.89
N LEU A 153 -12.22 10.74 -4.73
CA LEU A 153 -12.67 9.50 -4.08
C LEU A 153 -14.14 9.57 -3.63
N LYS A 154 -14.59 10.73 -3.13
CA LYS A 154 -16.01 10.92 -2.80
C LYS A 154 -16.88 10.92 -4.05
N GLU A 155 -16.40 11.51 -5.13
CA GLU A 155 -17.09 11.52 -6.43
C GLU A 155 -17.18 10.11 -7.04
N SER A 156 -16.10 9.32 -6.99
CA SER A 156 -16.05 7.98 -7.56
C SER A 156 -17.02 6.99 -6.89
N LEU A 157 -17.34 7.18 -5.61
CA LEU A 157 -18.37 6.40 -4.92
C LEU A 157 -19.80 6.60 -5.46
N ASN A 158 -20.03 7.63 -6.28
CA ASN A 158 -21.29 7.85 -6.98
C ASN A 158 -21.34 7.18 -8.36
N ASP A 159 -20.20 6.72 -8.88
CA ASP A 159 -20.16 5.94 -10.12
C ASP A 159 -20.75 4.55 -9.87
N LYS A 160 -21.74 4.17 -10.68
CA LYS A 160 -22.38 2.85 -10.59
C LYS A 160 -21.52 1.74 -11.16
N ASN A 161 -20.50 2.08 -11.95
CA ASN A 161 -19.61 1.14 -12.61
C ASN A 161 -18.32 0.87 -11.83
N ILE A 162 -18.12 1.53 -10.69
CA ILE A 162 -16.96 1.28 -9.84
C ILE A 162 -16.92 -0.19 -9.41
N ASP A 163 -15.74 -0.79 -9.46
CA ASP A 163 -15.52 -2.12 -8.91
C ASP A 163 -15.90 -2.14 -7.42
N GLN A 164 -16.68 -3.13 -7.01
CA GLN A 164 -17.22 -3.17 -5.65
C GLN A 164 -16.11 -3.35 -4.59
N ASN A 165 -15.05 -4.09 -4.90
CA ASN A 165 -13.92 -4.21 -3.99
C ASN A 165 -13.20 -2.88 -3.85
N LEU A 166 -12.93 -2.20 -4.97
CA LEU A 166 -12.33 -0.87 -4.95
C LEU A 166 -13.21 0.13 -4.19
N ALA A 167 -14.53 0.13 -4.38
CA ALA A 167 -15.45 0.99 -3.65
C ALA A 167 -15.42 0.74 -2.13
N MET A 168 -15.31 -0.53 -1.70
CA MET A 168 -15.12 -0.86 -0.29
C MET A 168 -13.80 -0.29 0.24
N LEU A 169 -12.70 -0.42 -0.51
CA LEU A 169 -11.42 0.16 -0.13
C LEU A 169 -11.50 1.68 0.00
N VAL A 170 -12.12 2.35 -0.98
CA VAL A 170 -12.30 3.81 -0.95
C VAL A 170 -13.10 4.26 0.27
N ARG A 171 -14.23 3.61 0.57
CA ARG A 171 -15.02 3.94 1.78
C ARG A 171 -14.20 3.79 3.05
N HIS A 172 -13.53 2.64 3.18
CA HIS A 172 -12.71 2.34 4.34
C HIS A 172 -11.57 3.37 4.52
N SER A 173 -10.89 3.74 3.43
CA SER A 173 -9.85 4.78 3.40
C SER A 173 -10.36 6.16 3.81
N LEU A 174 -11.53 6.56 3.32
CA LEU A 174 -12.14 7.83 3.69
C LEU A 174 -12.66 7.89 5.14
N GLU A 175 -12.99 6.75 5.76
CA GLU A 175 -13.38 6.69 7.18
C GLU A 175 -12.18 6.90 8.09
N LEU A 176 -11.09 6.17 7.85
CA LEU A 176 -9.83 6.33 8.54
C LEU A 176 -8.70 5.90 7.59
N PRO A 177 -7.69 6.72 7.30
CA PRO A 177 -6.61 6.35 6.39
C PRO A 177 -5.75 5.22 6.96
N LEU A 178 -5.20 4.37 6.10
CA LEU A 178 -4.41 3.18 6.45
C LEU A 178 -3.28 3.49 7.44
N HIS A 179 -2.58 4.61 7.27
CA HIS A 179 -1.49 5.00 8.18
C HIS A 179 -1.98 5.27 9.62
N CYS A 180 -3.24 5.68 9.79
CA CYS A 180 -3.84 5.96 11.08
C CYS A 180 -4.50 4.71 11.71
N ARG A 181 -4.55 3.59 11.00
CA ARG A 181 -5.19 2.35 11.49
C ARG A 181 -4.21 1.51 12.27
N MET A 182 -4.72 0.85 13.32
CA MET A 182 -4.00 -0.27 13.92
C MET A 182 -4.03 -1.45 12.95
N LEU A 183 -2.85 -1.93 12.51
CA LEU A 183 -2.73 -3.02 11.53
C LEU A 183 -3.55 -4.28 11.87
N ARG A 184 -3.79 -4.56 13.15
CA ARG A 184 -4.59 -5.72 13.59
C ARG A 184 -6.11 -5.50 13.53
N LEU A 185 -6.56 -4.25 13.51
CA LEU A 185 -7.96 -3.88 13.34
C LEU A 185 -8.30 -3.59 11.87
N GLU A 186 -7.27 -3.44 11.02
CA GLU A 186 -7.41 -3.33 9.56
C GLU A 186 -7.75 -4.67 8.89
N ALA A 187 -7.25 -5.77 9.46
CA ALA A 187 -7.31 -7.12 8.89
C ALA A 187 -8.67 -7.81 9.02
#